data_AF-A0A0B6ZK39-F1
#
_entry.id   AF-A0A0B6ZK39-F1
#
_cell.length_a   1.000
_cell.length_b   1.000
_cell.length_c   1.000
_cell.angle_alpha   90.00
_cell.angle_beta   90.00
_cell.angle_gamma   90.00
#
_symmetry.space_group_name_H-M   'P 1'
#
loop_
_entity.id
_entity.type
_entity.pdbx_description
1 polymer ?
#
loop_
_entity_poly.entity_id
_entity_poly.type
_entity_poly.pdbx_seq_one_letter_code
_entity_poly.pdbx_strand_id
1 'polypeptide(L)'
;NNYRKRFNLEPYKSFEDLTGEKKMAAQLEKMYGDIDAIEFYVGLLMEKRRTKNLFGSTIVEIGGPFSVKGLMANPICSKQYWKPSTFGGDVGFNIVKESTLEKLFCQNIKGPCPLVSLRVPEFYDNDIDEHSTYEFRKFDDEL
;
A
#
# COMPACT_ATOMS: atom_id res chain seq x y z
N ASN A 1 20.27 -10.02 0.76
CA ASN A 1 19.82 -11.33 0.23
C ASN A 1 19.27 -12.35 1.24
N ASN A 2 19.75 -12.42 2.49
CA ASN A 2 19.25 -13.43 3.45
C ASN A 2 17.72 -13.36 3.72
N TYR A 3 17.17 -12.14 3.82
CA TYR A 3 15.71 -11.97 3.92
C TYR A 3 14.97 -12.47 2.67
N ARG A 4 15.50 -12.24 1.46
CA ARG A 4 14.90 -12.76 0.22
C ARG A 4 14.78 -14.28 0.26
N LYS A 5 15.86 -14.99 0.61
CA LYS A 5 15.87 -16.45 0.78
C LYS A 5 14.84 -16.91 1.83
N ARG A 6 14.75 -16.21 2.97
CA ARG A 6 13.77 -16.52 4.04
C ARG A 6 12.32 -16.43 3.58
N PHE A 7 12.03 -15.60 2.58
CA PHE A 7 10.70 -15.41 1.99
C PHE A 7 10.57 -16.08 0.62
N ASN A 8 11.43 -17.07 0.32
CA ASN A 8 11.40 -17.86 -0.92
C ASN A 8 11.56 -17.00 -2.20
N LEU A 9 12.27 -15.88 -2.09
CA LEU A 9 12.65 -15.04 -3.22
C LEU A 9 14.08 -15.35 -3.65
N GLU A 10 14.31 -15.37 -4.96
CA GLU A 10 15.64 -15.53 -5.53
C GLU A 10 16.57 -14.42 -5.05
N PRO A 11 17.76 -14.72 -4.49
CA PRO A 11 18.72 -13.69 -4.12
C PRO A 11 19.21 -12.93 -5.36
N TYR A 12 19.45 -11.63 -5.22
CA TYR A 12 20.03 -10.84 -6.29
C TYR A 12 21.48 -11.22 -6.54
N LYS A 13 21.87 -11.31 -7.82
CA LYS A 13 23.23 -11.74 -8.22
C LYS A 13 24.19 -10.57 -8.45
N SER A 14 23.66 -9.36 -8.62
CA SER A 14 24.44 -8.14 -8.81
C SER A 14 23.63 -6.91 -8.38
N PHE A 15 24.31 -5.77 -8.23
CA PHE A 15 23.64 -4.49 -7.96
C PHE A 15 22.76 -4.03 -9.13
N GLU A 16 23.13 -4.31 -10.38
CA GLU A 16 22.28 -4.03 -11.55
C GLU A 16 21.00 -4.87 -11.55
N ASP A 17 21.07 -6.13 -11.08
CA ASP A 17 19.88 -6.98 -10.94
C ASP A 17 18.93 -6.44 -9.86
N LEU A 18 19.49 -5.91 -8.75
CA LEU A 18 18.72 -5.25 -7.70
C LEU A 18 18.03 -3.97 -8.22
N THR A 19 18.78 -3.03 -8.78
CA THR A 19 18.26 -1.68 -9.09
C THR A 19 17.56 -1.58 -10.44
N GLY A 20 17.88 -2.49 -11.37
CA GLY A 20 17.39 -2.44 -12.75
C GLY A 20 18.01 -1.31 -13.58
N GLU A 21 19.08 -0.67 -13.09
CA GLU A 21 19.79 0.42 -13.74
C GLU A 21 21.29 0.38 -13.38
N LYS A 22 22.10 1.28 -13.96
CA LYS A 22 23.57 1.21 -13.85
C LYS A 22 24.19 2.24 -12.91
N LYS A 23 23.56 3.40 -12.74
CA LYS A 23 24.15 4.54 -12.03
C LYS A 23 24.13 4.31 -10.53
N MET A 24 22.98 3.93 -9.96
CA MET A 24 22.87 3.60 -8.54
C MET A 24 23.54 2.26 -8.24
N ALA A 25 23.45 1.29 -9.16
CA ALA A 25 24.15 0.00 -9.01
C ALA A 25 25.66 0.19 -8.78
N ALA A 26 26.33 0.99 -9.61
CA ALA A 26 27.77 1.26 -9.46
C ALA A 26 28.11 1.99 -8.15
N GLN A 27 27.24 2.90 -7.69
CA GLN A 27 27.44 3.58 -6.41
C GLN A 27 27.28 2.62 -5.22
N LEU A 28 26.26 1.76 -5.25
CA LEU A 28 26.05 0.75 -4.22
C LEU A 28 27.19 -0.27 -4.20
N GLU A 29 27.66 -0.72 -5.35
CA GLU A 29 28.80 -1.63 -5.46
C GLU A 29 30.07 -1.02 -4.87
N LYS A 30 30.35 0.26 -5.13
CA LYS A 30 31.48 0.96 -4.51
C LYS A 30 31.37 1.06 -2.99
N MET A 31 30.16 1.19 -2.44
CA MET A 31 29.93 1.35 -1.00
C MET A 31 29.94 0.01 -0.26
N TYR A 32 29.29 -1.01 -0.82
CA TYR A 32 29.06 -2.29 -0.16
C TYR A 32 30.06 -3.38 -0.57
N GLY A 33 30.66 -3.29 -1.76
CA GLY A 33 31.59 -4.28 -2.31
C GLY A 33 30.97 -5.61 -2.72
N ASP A 34 29.91 -6.06 -2.04
CA ASP A 34 29.25 -7.33 -2.26
C ASP A 34 27.72 -7.18 -2.20
N ILE A 35 27.01 -7.77 -3.17
CA ILE A 35 25.54 -7.78 -3.23
C ILE A 35 24.92 -8.50 -2.02
N ASP A 36 25.62 -9.48 -1.44
CA ASP A 36 25.15 -10.20 -0.25
C ASP A 36 25.29 -9.36 1.03
N ALA A 37 26.12 -8.31 1.02
CA ALA A 37 26.33 -7.39 2.14
C ALA A 37 25.28 -6.26 2.22
N ILE A 38 24.40 -6.12 1.23
CA ILE A 38 23.42 -5.03 1.23
C ILE A 38 22.45 -5.13 2.42
N GLU A 39 22.30 -4.01 3.13
CA GLU A 39 21.41 -3.92 4.27
C GLU A 39 19.94 -4.06 3.84
N PHE A 40 19.12 -4.58 4.76
CA PHE A 40 17.72 -4.88 4.48
C PHE A 40 16.94 -3.67 3.95
N TYR A 41 16.99 -2.54 4.66
CA TYR A 41 16.19 -1.37 4.31
C TYR A 41 16.68 -0.71 3.02
N VAL A 42 17.98 -0.64 2.80
CA VAL A 42 18.58 -0.11 1.57
C VAL A 42 18.17 -0.99 0.38
N GLY A 43 18.27 -2.32 0.52
CA GLY A 43 17.83 -3.26 -0.51
C GLY A 43 16.34 -3.12 -0.85
N LEU A 44 15.47 -2.86 0.13
CA LEU A 44 14.04 -2.63 -0.13
C LEU A 44 13.77 -1.36 -0.95
N LEU A 45 14.45 -0.26 -0.62
CA LEU A 45 14.21 1.03 -1.28
C LEU A 45 14.88 1.13 -2.66
N MET A 46 16.02 0.46 -2.83
CA MET A 46 16.78 0.45 -4.08
C MET A 46 16.32 -0.63 -5.05
N GLU A 47 15.40 -1.51 -4.65
CA GLU A 47 14.86 -2.56 -5.51
C GLU A 47 14.11 -1.97 -6.71
N LYS A 48 14.38 -2.51 -7.90
CA LYS A 48 13.63 -2.20 -9.11
C LYS A 48 12.13 -2.42 -8.90
N ARG A 49 11.34 -1.42 -9.29
CA ARG A 49 9.87 -1.48 -9.18
C ARG A 49 9.31 -2.45 -10.21
N ARG A 50 8.19 -3.08 -9.87
CA ARG A 50 7.38 -3.82 -10.86
C ARG A 50 6.71 -2.81 -11.80
N THR A 51 6.42 -3.22 -13.03
CA THR A 51 5.80 -2.36 -14.05
C THR A 51 4.52 -1.71 -13.50
N LYS A 52 4.46 -0.37 -13.56
CA LYS A 52 3.33 0.45 -13.08
C LYS A 52 2.97 0.27 -11.58
N ASN A 53 3.91 -0.19 -10.76
CA ASN A 53 3.73 -0.35 -9.32
C ASN A 53 4.63 0.60 -8.51
N LEU A 54 4.19 0.90 -7.28
CA LEU A 54 4.92 1.80 -6.38
C LEU A 54 6.26 1.20 -5.90
N PHE A 55 6.32 -0.13 -5.74
CA PHE A 55 7.46 -0.81 -5.15
C PHE A 55 7.91 -2.05 -5.94
N GLY A 56 9.09 -2.58 -5.57
CA GLY A 56 9.62 -3.86 -6.01
C GLY A 56 8.95 -5.07 -5.34
N SER A 57 9.43 -6.27 -5.67
CA SER A 57 8.86 -7.52 -5.18
C SER A 57 9.08 -7.76 -3.69
N THR A 58 10.26 -7.42 -3.16
CA THR A 58 10.67 -7.78 -1.80
C THR A 58 9.74 -7.17 -0.77
N ILE A 59 9.37 -5.89 -0.93
CA ILE A 59 8.50 -5.24 0.07
C ILE A 59 7.09 -5.84 0.09
N VAL A 60 6.59 -6.30 -1.06
CA VAL A 60 5.24 -6.89 -1.17
C VAL A 60 5.23 -8.28 -0.56
N GLU A 61 6.22 -9.10 -0.91
CA GLU A 61 6.30 -10.51 -0.48
C GLU A 61 6.67 -10.65 1.00
N ILE A 62 7.43 -9.71 1.55
CA ILE A 62 7.70 -9.65 2.99
C ILE A 62 6.55 -8.96 3.72
N GLY A 63 6.10 -7.81 3.23
CA GLY A 63 5.09 -6.98 3.91
C GLY A 63 3.71 -7.60 3.93
N GLY A 64 3.29 -8.30 2.86
CA GLY A 64 1.97 -8.91 2.72
C GLY A 64 1.65 -9.88 3.86
N PRO A 65 2.47 -10.94 4.10
CA PRO A 65 2.24 -11.88 5.19
C PRO A 65 2.19 -11.22 6.57
N PHE A 66 3.07 -10.24 6.86
CA PHE A 66 3.06 -9.53 8.13
C PHE A 66 1.84 -8.64 8.31
N SER A 67 1.43 -7.92 7.26
CA SER A 67 0.24 -7.07 7.25
C SER A 67 -1.02 -7.88 7.51
N VAL A 68 -1.22 -8.97 6.74
CA VAL A 68 -2.39 -9.86 6.90
C VAL A 68 -2.38 -10.53 8.27
N LYS A 69 -1.21 -10.97 8.75
CA LYS A 69 -1.09 -11.55 10.09
C LYS A 69 -1.47 -10.53 11.16
N GLY A 70 -0.97 -9.30 11.07
CA GLY A 70 -1.27 -8.23 12.02
C GLY A 70 -2.77 -7.89 12.06
N LEU A 71 -3.41 -7.83 10.90
CA LEU A 71 -4.85 -7.59 10.79
C LEU A 71 -5.68 -8.74 11.35
N MET A 72 -5.44 -9.96 10.84
CA MET A 72 -6.30 -11.12 11.14
C MET A 72 -6.02 -11.75 12.51
N ALA A 73 -4.85 -11.49 13.11
CA ALA A 73 -4.56 -11.94 14.47
C ALA A 73 -5.23 -11.08 15.55
N ASN A 74 -5.94 -10.01 15.18
CA ASN A 74 -6.70 -9.22 16.13
C ASN A 74 -7.76 -10.11 16.81
N PRO A 75 -7.87 -10.10 18.15
CA PRO A 75 -8.86 -10.90 18.88
C PRO A 75 -10.30 -10.71 18.40
N ILE A 76 -10.66 -9.55 17.84
CA ILE A 76 -11.99 -9.31 17.28
C ILE A 76 -12.32 -10.28 16.12
N CYS A 77 -11.31 -10.75 15.38
CA CYS A 77 -11.46 -11.71 14.29
C CYS A 77 -11.62 -13.16 14.78
N SER A 78 -11.48 -13.42 16.09
CA SER A 78 -11.67 -14.75 16.65
C SER A 78 -13.15 -15.17 16.65
N LYS A 79 -13.42 -16.47 16.54
CA LYS A 79 -14.81 -17.00 16.62
C LYS A 79 -15.55 -16.60 17.89
N GLN A 80 -14.82 -16.37 18.99
CA GLN A 80 -15.42 -15.99 20.27
C GLN A 80 -15.89 -14.53 20.30
N TYR A 81 -15.21 -13.64 19.57
CA TYR A 81 -15.47 -12.19 19.58
C TYR A 81 -16.20 -11.72 18.33
N TRP A 82 -16.09 -12.40 17.19
CA TRP A 82 -16.75 -12.00 15.94
C TRP A 82 -18.24 -12.38 15.94
N LYS A 83 -19.03 -11.68 16.76
CA LYS A 83 -20.47 -11.88 16.96
C LYS A 83 -21.16 -10.57 17.33
N PRO A 84 -22.47 -10.40 17.05
CA PRO A 84 -23.19 -9.16 17.31
C PRO A 84 -23.07 -8.66 18.74
N SER A 85 -23.11 -9.56 19.74
CA SER A 85 -23.05 -9.18 21.15
C SER A 85 -21.74 -8.51 21.58
N THR A 86 -20.63 -8.72 20.86
CA THR A 86 -19.37 -8.00 21.10
C THR A 86 -19.47 -6.53 20.70
N PHE A 87 -20.28 -6.24 19.69
CA PHE A 87 -20.42 -4.90 19.09
C PHE A 87 -21.71 -4.20 19.55
N GLY A 88 -22.35 -4.66 20.62
CA GLY A 88 -23.58 -4.05 21.15
C GLY A 88 -24.85 -4.40 20.36
N GLY A 89 -24.86 -5.52 19.64
CA GLY A 89 -25.99 -5.99 18.82
C GLY A 89 -25.77 -5.81 17.32
N ASP A 90 -26.82 -6.05 16.54
CA ASP A 90 -26.72 -6.07 15.08
C ASP A 90 -26.37 -4.70 14.49
N VAL A 91 -26.82 -3.61 15.12
CA VAL A 91 -26.52 -2.24 14.67
C VAL A 91 -25.02 -1.97 14.68
N GLY A 92 -24.35 -2.20 15.81
CA GLY A 92 -22.90 -1.98 15.90
C GLY A 92 -22.09 -2.96 15.05
N PHE A 93 -22.58 -4.19 14.91
CA PHE A 93 -21.91 -5.16 14.04
C PHE A 93 -22.04 -4.82 12.55
N ASN A 94 -23.18 -4.26 12.13
CA ASN A 94 -23.37 -3.77 10.76
C ASN A 94 -22.49 -2.56 10.45
N ILE A 95 -22.26 -1.65 11.42
CA ILE A 95 -21.29 -0.55 11.25
C ILE A 95 -19.90 -1.09 10.87
N VAL A 96 -19.42 -2.13 11.55
CA VAL A 96 -18.12 -2.75 11.25
C VAL A 96 -18.12 -3.46 9.90
N LYS A 97 -19.19 -4.19 9.56
CA LYS A 97 -19.26 -4.94 8.28
C LYS A 97 -19.40 -4.05 7.05
N GLU A 98 -20.05 -2.90 7.20
CA GLU A 98 -20.38 -2.01 6.08
C GLU A 98 -19.54 -0.72 6.06
N SER A 99 -18.52 -0.63 6.90
CA SER A 99 -17.64 0.55 6.98
C SER A 99 -16.86 0.72 5.68
N THR A 100 -16.87 1.95 5.16
CA THR A 100 -16.05 2.39 4.01
C THR A 100 -15.33 3.68 4.35
N LEU A 101 -14.29 4.02 3.59
CA LEU A 101 -13.55 5.28 3.75
C LEU A 101 -14.50 6.48 3.58
N GLU A 102 -15.37 6.46 2.56
CA GLU A 102 -16.36 7.51 2.31
C GLU A 102 -17.33 7.69 3.50
N LYS A 103 -17.89 6.61 4.04
CA LYS A 103 -18.78 6.67 5.22
C LYS A 103 -18.07 7.28 6.43
N LEU A 104 -16.82 6.88 6.68
CA LEU A 104 -16.03 7.39 7.80
C LEU A 104 -15.90 8.92 7.75
N PHE A 105 -15.57 9.49 6.60
CA PHE A 105 -15.42 10.93 6.49
C PHE A 105 -16.78 11.64 6.40
N CYS A 106 -17.67 11.22 5.50
CA CYS A 106 -18.88 11.97 5.21
C CYS A 106 -19.92 11.96 6.33
N GLN A 107 -19.83 11.02 7.28
CA GLN A 107 -20.66 11.03 8.48
C GLN A 107 -20.07 11.87 9.62
N ASN A 108 -18.79 12.27 9.55
CA ASN A 108 -18.05 12.90 10.65
C ASN A 108 -17.50 14.30 10.34
N ILE A 109 -17.81 14.85 9.17
CA ILE A 109 -17.46 16.23 8.77
C ILE A 109 -18.72 17.08 8.64
N LYS A 110 -18.56 18.40 8.74
CA LYS A 110 -19.66 19.36 8.48
C LYS A 110 -19.69 19.75 7.01
N GLY A 111 -20.88 19.93 6.45
CA GLY A 111 -21.07 20.37 5.08
C GLY A 111 -21.25 19.21 4.09
N PRO A 112 -21.17 19.49 2.77
CA PRO A 112 -21.31 18.45 1.75
C PRO A 112 -20.16 17.43 1.84
N CYS A 113 -20.48 16.17 1.50
CA CYS A 113 -19.50 15.08 1.41
C CYS A 113 -18.53 15.33 0.24
N PRO A 114 -17.22 15.49 0.47
CA PRO A 114 -16.23 15.70 -0.58
C PRO A 114 -15.89 14.37 -1.28
N LEU A 115 -15.06 14.43 -2.33
CA LEU A 115 -14.44 13.24 -2.88
C LEU A 115 -13.49 12.61 -1.84
N VAL A 116 -13.76 11.35 -1.48
CA VAL A 116 -12.95 10.58 -0.52
C VAL A 116 -12.40 9.36 -1.25
N SER A 117 -11.09 9.34 -1.51
CA SER A 117 -10.44 8.26 -2.26
C SER A 117 -8.98 8.09 -1.87
N LEU A 118 -8.45 6.87 -2.05
CA LEU A 118 -7.00 6.57 -2.00
C LEU A 118 -6.34 6.66 -3.39
N ARG A 119 -7.12 6.98 -4.43
CA ARG A 119 -6.66 7.22 -5.80
C ARG A 119 -6.90 8.68 -6.15
N VAL A 120 -5.92 9.28 -6.82
CA VAL A 120 -6.08 10.62 -7.41
C VAL A 120 -7.15 10.53 -8.50
N PRO A 121 -8.13 11.45 -8.52
CA PRO A 121 -9.15 11.51 -9.57
C PRO A 121 -8.51 11.72 -10.95
N GLU A 122 -9.24 11.33 -12.00
CA GLU A 122 -8.79 11.64 -13.36
C GLU A 122 -8.81 13.15 -13.57
N PHE A 123 -7.76 13.65 -14.21
CA PHE A 123 -7.58 15.06 -14.50
C PHE A 123 -7.61 15.26 -16.02
N TYR A 124 -8.50 16.14 -16.47
CA TYR A 124 -8.52 16.62 -17.85
C TYR A 124 -8.17 18.11 -17.87
N ASP A 125 -7.37 18.57 -18.83
CA ASP A 125 -6.87 19.97 -18.89
C ASP A 125 -7.99 21.04 -18.87
N ASN A 126 -9.20 20.66 -19.25
CA ASN A 126 -10.39 21.52 -19.25
C ASN A 126 -11.18 21.54 -17.93
N ASP A 127 -10.73 20.81 -16.90
CA ASP A 127 -11.38 20.77 -15.58
C ASP A 127 -10.95 21.93 -14.65
N ILE A 128 -10.00 22.76 -15.06
CA ILE A 128 -9.58 23.98 -14.35
C ILE A 128 -10.37 25.17 -14.90
N ASP A 129 -11.17 25.84 -14.06
CA ASP A 129 -11.87 27.06 -14.48
C ASP A 129 -10.94 28.29 -14.51
N GLU A 130 -11.43 29.42 -15.04
CA GLU A 130 -10.67 30.69 -15.10
C GLU A 130 -10.25 31.23 -13.71
N HIS A 131 -10.79 30.66 -12.63
CA HIS A 131 -10.51 31.01 -11.24
C HIS A 131 -9.58 30.01 -10.54
N SER A 132 -9.00 29.06 -11.29
CA SER A 132 -8.17 27.97 -10.75
C SER A 132 -8.89 27.10 -9.71
N THR A 133 -10.23 27.02 -9.79
CA THR A 133 -11.02 26.09 -9.02
C THR A 133 -11.23 24.81 -9.81
N TYR A 134 -11.27 23.68 -9.10
CA TYR A 134 -11.35 22.33 -9.67
C TYR A 134 -12.48 21.57 -8.98
N GLU A 135 -13.45 21.11 -9.76
CA GLU A 135 -14.48 20.19 -9.27
C GLU A 135 -14.09 18.75 -9.57
N PHE A 136 -13.84 17.98 -8.53
CA PHE A 136 -13.51 16.57 -8.67
C PHE A 136 -14.70 15.76 -9.17
N ARG A 137 -14.57 15.16 -10.35
CA ARG A 137 -15.52 14.15 -10.83
C ARG A 137 -15.36 12.88 -10.01
N LYS A 138 -16.49 12.29 -9.60
CA LYS A 138 -16.49 10.94 -9.04
C LYS A 138 -16.01 9.97 -10.13
N PHE A 139 -15.20 9.00 -9.73
CA PHE A 139 -14.83 7.90 -10.61
C PHE A 139 -16.11 7.15 -11.01
N ASP A 140 -16.33 6.93 -12.30
CA ASP A 140 -17.30 5.94 -12.75
C ASP A 140 -16.70 4.55 -12.44
N ASP A 141 -17.39 3.77 -11.60
CA ASP A 141 -16.97 2.44 -11.13
C ASP A 141 -17.04 1.35 -12.23
N GLU A 142 -16.86 1.70 -13.52
CA GLU A 142 -16.78 0.72 -14.61
C GLU A 142 -15.33 0.29 -14.84
N LEU A 143 -14.95 -0.79 -14.14
CA LEU A 143 -13.81 -1.66 -14.46
C LEU A 143 -14.29 -3.10 -14.59
#